data_AF-A0A959K973-F1
#
_entry.id   AF-A0A959K973-F1
#
_cell.length_a   1.000
_cell.length_b   1.000
_cell.length_c   1.000
_cell.angle_alpha   90.00
_cell.angle_beta   90.00
_cell.angle_gamma   90.00
#
_symmetry.space_group_name_H-M   'P 1'
#
loop_
_entity.id
_entity.type
_entity.pdbx_description
1 polymer ?
#
loop_
_entity_poly.entity_id
_entity_poly.type
_entity_poly.pdbx_seq_one_letter_code
_entity_poly.pdbx_strand_id
1 'polypeptide(L)'
;MYGKTRLRRNQTLATALLWGAVYTICLLIIKRVDLPVKTGIGIALVPVLFFLIFLVFLIREVASMDELQRKIQTEAVVTAFLLGLLLLMTLGMLDRVVTLDRNDWGYLDLVPFMGLFYAIGWWIARRKYS
;
A
#
# COMPACT_ATOMS: atom_id res chain seq x y z
N MET A 1 -13.58 -25.47 11.25
CA MET A 1 -13.58 -24.09 10.71
C MET A 1 -12.24 -23.35 10.87
N TYR A 2 -11.42 -23.63 11.90
CA TYR A 2 -10.12 -22.97 12.13
C TYR A 2 -9.05 -23.10 11.01
N GLY A 3 -9.06 -24.19 10.24
CA GLY A 3 -8.06 -24.40 9.16
C GLY A 3 -8.24 -23.48 7.95
N LYS A 4 -9.49 -23.10 7.64
CA LYS A 4 -9.83 -22.34 6.42
C LYS A 4 -9.46 -20.86 6.54
N THR A 5 -9.55 -20.28 7.74
CA THR A 5 -9.13 -18.91 8.05
C THR A 5 -7.61 -18.77 8.06
N ARG A 6 -6.89 -19.75 8.65
CA ARG A 6 -5.42 -19.77 8.64
C ARG A 6 -4.83 -19.89 7.23
N LEU A 7 -5.43 -20.73 6.38
CA LEU A 7 -4.99 -20.89 4.99
C LEU A 7 -5.16 -19.59 4.18
N ARG A 8 -6.29 -18.89 4.34
CA ARG A 8 -6.56 -17.60 3.68
C ARG A 8 -5.57 -16.52 4.09
N ARG A 9 -5.30 -16.39 5.39
CA ARG A 9 -4.30 -15.44 5.90
C ARG A 9 -2.91 -15.71 5.32
N ASN A 10 -2.50 -16.98 5.27
CA ASN A 10 -1.22 -17.36 4.67
C ASN A 10 -1.17 -17.02 3.17
N GLN A 11 -2.28 -17.16 2.44
CA GLN A 11 -2.37 -16.75 1.03
C GLN A 11 -2.24 -15.24 0.86
N THR A 12 -2.92 -14.43 1.67
CA THR A 12 -2.77 -12.97 1.63
C THR A 12 -1.33 -12.56 1.90
N LEU A 13 -0.71 -13.11 2.95
CA LEU A 13 0.70 -12.83 3.27
C LEU A 13 1.64 -13.27 2.13
N ALA A 14 1.44 -14.46 1.56
CA ALA A 14 2.24 -14.94 0.45
C ALA A 14 2.11 -14.04 -0.79
N THR A 15 0.89 -13.61 -1.13
CA THR A 15 0.67 -12.69 -2.26
C THR A 15 1.22 -11.28 -2.01
N ALA A 16 1.18 -10.79 -0.76
CA ALA A 16 1.79 -9.52 -0.38
C ALA A 16 3.32 -9.58 -0.51
N LEU A 17 3.94 -10.65 0.00
CA LEU A 17 5.38 -10.87 -0.11
C LEU A 17 5.82 -11.04 -1.56
N LEU A 18 5.06 -11.79 -2.35
CA LEU A 18 5.31 -11.98 -3.77
C LEU A 18 5.22 -10.65 -4.53
N TRP A 19 4.18 -9.86 -4.28
CA TRP A 19 4.05 -8.53 -4.86
C TRP A 19 5.24 -7.64 -4.48
N GLY A 20 5.61 -7.61 -3.20
CA GLY A 20 6.76 -6.83 -2.72
C GLY A 20 8.07 -7.24 -3.40
N ALA A 21 8.33 -8.55 -3.51
CA ALA A 21 9.50 -9.06 -4.22
C ALA A 21 9.51 -8.69 -5.70
N VAL A 22 8.38 -8.88 -6.41
CA VAL A 22 8.24 -8.52 -7.83
C VAL A 22 8.44 -7.02 -8.03
N TYR A 23 7.83 -6.20 -7.17
CA TYR A 23 7.97 -4.76 -7.20
C TYR A 23 9.44 -4.32 -7.03
N THR A 24 10.13 -4.86 -6.01
CA THR A 24 11.55 -4.55 -5.77
C THR A 24 12.42 -4.99 -6.95
N ILE A 25 12.19 -6.18 -7.52
CA ILE A 25 12.95 -6.66 -8.68
C ILE A 25 12.72 -5.74 -9.89
N CYS A 26 11.47 -5.42 -10.22
CA CYS A 26 11.15 -4.52 -11.34
C CYS A 26 11.76 -3.14 -11.14
N LEU A 27 11.70 -2.59 -9.92
CA LEU A 27 12.30 -1.31 -9.58
C LEU A 27 13.82 -1.32 -9.75
N LEU A 28 14.50 -2.39 -9.30
CA LEU A 28 15.95 -2.54 -9.44
C LEU A 28 16.36 -2.67 -10.90
N ILE A 29 15.59 -3.40 -11.71
CA ILE A 29 15.83 -3.53 -13.15
C ILE A 29 15.69 -2.16 -13.83
N ILE A 30 14.59 -1.44 -13.59
CA ILE A 30 14.34 -0.12 -14.16
C ILE A 30 15.42 0.90 -13.76
N LYS A 31 15.93 0.83 -12.52
CA LYS A 31 16.95 1.75 -12.03
C LYS A 31 18.37 1.46 -12.52
N ARG A 32 18.69 0.22 -12.90
CA ARG A 32 20.07 -0.22 -13.19
C ARG A 32 20.32 -0.57 -14.65
N VAL A 33 19.28 -0.73 -15.45
CA VAL A 33 19.39 -1.16 -16.84
C VAL A 33 18.83 -0.06 -17.73
N ASP A 34 19.61 0.36 -18.72
CA ASP A 34 19.12 1.22 -19.80
C ASP A 34 18.17 0.42 -20.68
N LEU A 35 16.88 0.66 -20.50
CA LEU A 35 15.81 -0.05 -21.18
C LEU A 35 15.18 0.84 -22.27
N PRO A 36 14.85 0.27 -23.44
CA PRO A 36 13.95 0.92 -24.38
C PRO A 36 12.62 1.26 -23.68
N VAL A 37 12.06 2.44 -23.98
CA VAL A 37 10.85 2.97 -23.32
C VAL A 37 9.71 1.95 -23.28
N LYS A 38 9.45 1.24 -24.39
CA LYS A 38 8.40 0.22 -24.48
C LYS A 38 8.59 -0.92 -23.46
N THR A 39 9.83 -1.40 -23.32
CA THR A 39 10.19 -2.45 -22.37
C THR A 39 10.10 -1.95 -20.93
N GLY A 40 10.55 -0.71 -20.68
CA GLY A 40 10.43 -0.07 -19.37
C GLY A 40 8.97 0.05 -18.90
N ILE A 41 8.06 0.47 -19.79
CA ILE A 41 6.61 0.51 -19.49
C ILE A 41 6.09 -0.89 -19.18
N GLY A 42 6.46 -1.89 -20.00
CA GLY A 42 6.07 -3.27 -19.77
C GLY A 42 6.46 -3.77 -18.37
N ILE A 43 7.72 -3.55 -17.98
CA ILE A 43 8.24 -3.95 -16.66
C ILE A 43 7.56 -3.16 -15.53
N ALA A 44 7.31 -1.86 -15.71
CA ALA A 44 6.63 -1.03 -14.72
C ALA A 44 5.19 -1.47 -14.43
N LEU A 45 4.52 -2.13 -15.39
CA LEU A 45 3.16 -2.66 -15.24
C LEU A 45 3.11 -4.06 -14.61
N VAL A 46 4.21 -4.82 -14.62
CA VAL A 46 4.24 -6.18 -14.03
C VAL A 46 3.79 -6.19 -12.57
N PRO A 47 4.30 -5.32 -11.66
CA PRO A 47 3.86 -5.30 -10.27
C PRO A 47 2.37 -5.02 -10.09
N VAL A 48 1.72 -4.33 -11.03
CA VAL A 48 0.28 -4.02 -10.97
C VAL A 48 -0.54 -5.31 -11.00
N LEU A 49 -0.16 -6.28 -11.85
CA LEU A 49 -0.86 -7.56 -11.94
C LEU A 49 -0.79 -8.34 -10.62
N PHE A 50 0.39 -8.38 -9.99
CA PHE A 50 0.56 -9.03 -8.69
C PHE A 50 -0.17 -8.28 -7.57
N PHE A 51 -0.24 -6.96 -7.66
CA PHE A 51 -1.01 -6.15 -6.71
C PHE A 51 -2.51 -6.42 -6.81
N LEU A 52 -3.05 -6.56 -8.03
CA LEU A 52 -4.45 -6.92 -8.24
C LEU A 52 -4.78 -8.29 -7.62
N ILE A 53 -3.88 -9.27 -7.77
CA ILE A 53 -4.03 -10.58 -7.11
C ILE A 53 -4.06 -10.40 -5.59
N PHE A 54 -3.09 -9.69 -5.02
CA PHE A 54 -3.05 -9.39 -3.59
C PHE A 54 -4.35 -8.72 -3.10
N LEU A 55 -4.88 -7.72 -3.84
CA LEU A 55 -6.13 -7.04 -3.50
C LEU A 55 -7.31 -8.00 -3.43
N VAL A 56 -7.44 -8.94 -4.37
CA VAL A 56 -8.52 -9.94 -4.34
C VAL A 56 -8.45 -10.78 -3.06
N PHE A 57 -7.27 -11.20 -2.64
CA PHE A 57 -7.11 -11.97 -1.40
C PHE A 57 -7.34 -11.11 -0.16
N LEU A 58 -6.84 -9.88 -0.13
CA LEU A 58 -7.05 -8.93 0.96
C LEU A 58 -8.54 -8.64 1.17
N ILE A 59 -9.29 -8.34 0.11
CA ILE A 59 -10.74 -8.09 0.19
C ILE A 59 -11.47 -9.31 0.74
N ARG A 60 -11.11 -10.52 0.28
CA ARG A 60 -11.70 -11.77 0.78
C ARG A 60 -11.38 -12.03 2.24
N GLU A 61 -10.21 -11.62 2.72
CA GLU A 61 -9.82 -11.73 4.12
C GLU A 61 -10.63 -10.75 4.98
N VAL A 62 -10.68 -9.48 4.60
CA VAL A 62 -11.47 -8.44 5.29
C VAL A 62 -12.96 -8.81 5.34
N ALA A 63 -13.51 -9.34 4.25
CA ALA A 63 -14.90 -9.80 4.20
C ALA A 63 -15.20 -11.00 5.13
N SER A 64 -14.17 -11.72 5.57
CA SER A 64 -14.30 -12.84 6.52
C SER A 64 -14.05 -12.46 7.98
N MET A 65 -13.68 -11.21 8.25
CA MET A 65 -13.51 -10.69 9.61
C MET A 65 -14.86 -10.52 10.30
N ASP A 66 -14.85 -10.57 11.63
CA ASP A 66 -16.01 -10.17 12.43
C ASP A 66 -16.32 -8.66 12.25
N GLU A 67 -17.50 -8.22 12.68
CA GLU A 67 -17.92 -6.83 12.49
C GLU A 67 -17.00 -5.84 13.21
N LEU A 68 -16.47 -6.22 14.38
CA LEU A 68 -15.59 -5.39 15.19
C LEU A 68 -14.25 -5.15 14.50
N GLN A 69 -13.59 -6.21 14.04
CA GLN A 69 -12.35 -6.16 13.30
C GLN A 69 -12.54 -5.42 11.98
N ARG A 70 -13.62 -5.69 11.23
CA ARG A 70 -13.91 -4.95 10.00
C ARG A 70 -14.06 -3.45 10.27
N LYS A 71 -14.71 -3.08 11.37
CA LYS A 71 -14.85 -1.67 11.80
C LYS A 71 -13.50 -1.05 12.13
N ILE A 72 -12.64 -1.74 12.88
CA ILE A 72 -11.28 -1.28 13.18
C ILE A 72 -10.48 -1.05 11.89
N GLN A 73 -10.50 -2.00 10.96
CA GLN A 73 -9.78 -1.85 9.68
C GLN A 73 -10.34 -0.71 8.84
N THR A 74 -11.66 -0.52 8.83
CA THR A 74 -12.29 0.59 8.09
C THR A 74 -11.90 1.93 8.68
N GLU A 75 -11.94 2.09 10.01
CA GLU A 75 -11.50 3.33 10.67
C GLU A 75 -10.00 3.59 10.41
N ALA A 76 -9.17 2.55 10.39
CA ALA A 76 -7.75 2.65 10.06
C ALA A 76 -7.53 3.15 8.61
N VAL A 77 -8.24 2.58 7.64
CA VAL A 77 -8.16 2.99 6.23
C VAL A 77 -8.68 4.41 6.02
N VAL A 78 -9.80 4.78 6.65
CA VAL A 78 -10.33 6.16 6.58
C VAL A 78 -9.32 7.15 7.15
N THR A 79 -8.71 6.84 8.30
CA THR A 79 -7.66 7.68 8.88
C THR A 79 -6.45 7.80 7.95
N ALA A 80 -5.99 6.67 7.38
CA ALA A 80 -4.89 6.66 6.42
C ALA A 80 -5.18 7.53 5.19
N PHE A 81 -6.39 7.41 4.65
CA PHE A 81 -6.84 8.18 3.49
C PHE A 81 -6.88 9.68 3.78
N LEU A 82 -7.45 10.10 4.93
CA LEU A 82 -7.55 11.50 5.29
C LEU A 82 -6.17 12.13 5.55
N LEU A 83 -5.29 11.44 6.27
CA LEU A 83 -3.92 11.90 6.48
C LEU A 83 -3.11 11.92 5.18
N GLY A 84 -3.31 10.93 4.31
CA GLY A 84 -2.70 10.89 2.98
C GLY A 84 -3.15 12.06 2.09
N LEU A 85 -4.45 12.36 2.09
CA LEU A 85 -5.01 13.50 1.38
C LEU A 85 -4.45 14.81 1.93
N LEU A 86 -4.40 14.97 3.27
CA LEU A 86 -3.80 16.12 3.92
C LEU A 86 -2.34 16.30 3.47
N LEU A 87 -1.53 15.25 3.53
CA LEU A 87 -0.13 15.28 3.10
C LEU A 87 -0.01 15.71 1.63
N LEU A 88 -0.80 15.11 0.73
CA LEU A 88 -0.78 15.45 -0.69
C LEU A 88 -1.16 16.92 -0.94
N MET A 89 -2.19 17.43 -0.27
CA MET A 89 -2.60 18.83 -0.40
C MET A 89 -1.54 19.77 0.17
N THR A 90 -0.94 19.43 1.31
CA THR A 90 0.16 20.21 1.90
C THR A 90 1.37 20.27 0.98
N LEU A 91 1.82 19.13 0.44
CA LEU A 91 2.93 19.10 -0.52
C LEU A 91 2.61 19.86 -1.80
N GLY A 92 1.38 19.71 -2.32
CA GLY A 92 0.93 20.42 -3.51
C GLY A 92 0.86 21.95 -3.33
N MET A 93 0.53 22.43 -2.14
CA MET A 93 0.60 23.86 -1.80
C MET A 93 2.05 24.32 -1.58
N LEU A 94 2.85 23.51 -0.89
CA LEU A 94 4.24 23.84 -0.57
C LEU A 94 5.09 23.97 -1.84
N ASP A 95 4.86 23.12 -2.85
CA ASP A 95 5.50 23.18 -4.17
C ASP A 95 5.23 24.51 -4.93
N ARG A 96 4.19 25.27 -4.54
CA ARG A 96 3.93 26.61 -5.09
C ARG A 96 4.73 27.72 -4.42
N VAL A 97 5.30 27.45 -3.24
CA VAL A 97 6.03 28.44 -2.43
C VAL A 97 7.53 28.14 -2.43
N VAL A 98 7.90 26.86 -2.41
CA VAL A 98 9.29 26.39 -2.45
C VAL A 98 9.41 25.27 -3.47
N THR A 99 10.51 25.26 -4.23
CA THR A 99 10.81 24.16 -5.16
C THR A 99 11.09 22.90 -4.37
N LEU A 100 10.19 21.92 -4.42
CA LEU A 100 10.43 20.62 -3.81
C LEU A 100 11.33 19.77 -4.71
N ASP A 101 12.41 19.21 -4.17
CA ASP A 101 13.21 18.24 -4.91
C ASP A 101 12.39 16.96 -5.11
N ARG A 102 12.25 16.55 -6.37
CA ARG A 102 11.54 15.34 -6.76
C ARG A 102 12.24 14.06 -6.30
N ASN A 103 13.52 14.16 -5.93
CA ASN A 103 14.28 13.06 -5.33
C ASN A 103 13.93 12.82 -3.85
N ASP A 104 13.47 13.86 -3.14
CA ASP A 104 13.07 13.77 -1.73
C ASP A 104 11.56 13.53 -1.57
N TRP A 105 10.76 14.03 -2.52
CA TRP A 105 9.29 13.96 -2.51
C TRP A 105 8.70 13.27 -3.73
N GLY A 106 9.32 12.18 -4.17
CA GLY A 106 8.81 11.36 -5.27
C GLY A 106 7.57 10.56 -4.88
N TYR A 107 6.85 10.04 -5.88
CA TYR A 107 5.65 9.22 -5.63
C TYR A 107 5.92 7.97 -4.79
N LEU A 108 7.15 7.44 -4.86
CA LEU A 108 7.55 6.26 -4.10
C LEU A 108 7.81 6.58 -2.62
N ASP A 109 8.27 7.81 -2.35
CA ASP A 109 8.57 8.28 -1.00
C ASP A 109 7.30 8.55 -0.18
N LEU A 110 6.15 8.69 -0.87
CA LEU A 110 4.83 8.80 -0.24
C LEU A 110 4.27 7.45 0.25
N VAL A 111 4.74 6.32 -0.30
CA VAL A 111 4.21 4.99 0.04
C VAL A 111 4.42 4.62 1.53
N PRO A 112 5.62 4.84 2.13
CA PRO A 112 5.82 4.62 3.56
C PRO A 112 4.84 5.42 4.45
N PHE A 113 4.49 6.65 4.06
CA PHE A 113 3.53 7.47 4.82
C PHE A 113 2.14 6.86 4.83
N MET A 114 1.67 6.27 3.72
CA MET A 114 0.38 5.57 3.70
C MET A 114 0.35 4.41 4.70
N GLY A 115 1.44 3.64 4.80
CA GLY A 115 1.60 2.58 5.79
C GLY A 115 1.63 3.11 7.23
N LEU A 116 2.35 4.20 7.47
CA LEU A 116 2.42 4.88 8.77
C LEU A 116 1.04 5.40 9.21
N PHE A 117 0.33 6.10 8.33
CA PHE A 117 -0.99 6.65 8.63
C PHE A 117 -2.02 5.54 8.90
N TYR A 118 -1.94 4.43 8.19
CA TYR A 118 -2.73 3.24 8.50
C TYR A 118 -2.40 2.67 9.88
N ALA A 119 -1.11 2.54 10.24
CA ALA A 119 -0.71 2.04 11.54
C ALA A 119 -1.22 2.94 12.69
N ILE A 120 -1.16 4.26 12.50
CA ILE A 120 -1.72 5.25 13.43
C ILE A 120 -3.24 5.05 13.56
N GLY A 121 -3.96 5.02 12.45
CA GLY A 121 -5.41 4.83 12.45
C GLY A 121 -5.83 3.51 13.10
N TRP A 122 -5.11 2.43 12.82
CA TRP A 122 -5.33 1.12 13.42
C TRP A 122 -5.09 1.14 14.93
N TRP A 123 -4.02 1.79 15.40
CA TRP A 123 -3.72 1.91 16.83
C TRP A 123 -4.79 2.70 17.59
N ILE A 124 -5.26 3.81 17.02
CA ILE A 124 -6.35 4.63 17.58
C ILE A 124 -7.65 3.81 17.63
N ALA A 125 -8.04 3.21 16.51
CA ALA A 125 -9.26 2.42 16.42
C ALA A 125 -9.23 1.23 17.38
N ARG A 126 -8.10 0.53 17.48
CA ARG A 126 -7.94 -0.60 18.38
C ARG A 126 -8.11 -0.19 19.84
N ARG A 127 -7.56 0.95 20.27
CA ARG A 127 -7.73 1.44 21.65
C ARG A 127 -9.17 1.82 21.99
N LYS A 128 -9.94 2.30 21.00
CA LYS A 128 -11.34 2.69 21.18
C LYS A 128 -12.28 1.51 21.42
N TYR A 129 -11.94 0.34 20.90
CA TYR A 129 -12.75 -0.88 20.95
C TYR A 129 -12.17 -1.98 21.86
N SER A 130 -11.16 -1.63 22.66
CA SER A 130 -10.49 -2.55 23.57
C SER A 130 -11.05 -2.50 24.98
#